data_AF-A0A256ZU77-F1
#
_entry.id   AF-A0A256ZU77-F1
#
_cell.length_a   1.000
_cell.length_b   1.000
_cell.length_c   1.000
_cell.angle_alpha   90.00
_cell.angle_beta   90.00
_cell.angle_gamma   90.00
#
_symmetry.space_group_name_H-M   'P 1'
#
loop_
_entity.id
_entity.type
_entity.pdbx_description
1 polymer ?
#
loop_
_entity_poly.entity_id
_entity_poly.type
_entity_poly.pdbx_seq_one_letter_code
_entity_poly.pdbx_strand_id
1 'polypeptide(L)'
;MGWTKGYDRYLTHIDFLIKRLNMHLPKNRKSLLQLLSEDSPSVDAVDGSKLYFKKQDIEEVSKILPKKFHGSFMLPILIVRRIELGKGVFTVMGGKLEKHFVRKILGLTQKSFDEIEGGEVYLYKVQVQELLGKLGSLIVIGFEIPDEEKF
;
A
#
# COMPACT_ATOMS: atom_id res chain seq x y z
N MET A 1 23.73 -2.88 -34.98
CA MET A 1 23.40 -3.79 -33.87
C MET A 1 24.15 -3.41 -32.57
N GLY A 2 24.09 -2.15 -32.15
CA GLY A 2 24.82 -1.64 -30.97
C GLY A 2 24.02 -0.70 -30.06
N TRP A 3 22.76 -0.41 -30.43
CA TRP A 3 21.87 0.49 -29.69
C TRP A 3 21.12 -0.20 -28.54
N THR A 4 21.00 -1.53 -28.58
CA THR A 4 20.31 -2.33 -27.56
C THR A 4 21.09 -2.42 -26.25
N LYS A 5 22.41 -2.68 -26.30
CA LYS A 5 23.26 -2.83 -25.09
C LYS A 5 23.29 -1.61 -24.16
N GLY A 6 23.15 -0.39 -24.69
CA GLY A 6 23.14 0.83 -23.89
C GLY A 6 21.79 1.05 -23.20
N TYR A 7 20.70 0.77 -23.92
CA TYR A 7 19.33 0.88 -23.43
C TYR A 7 19.04 -0.14 -22.32
N ASP A 8 19.48 -1.39 -22.51
CA ASP A 8 19.32 -2.46 -21.51
C ASP A 8 20.02 -2.12 -20.18
N ARG A 9 21.21 -1.51 -20.26
CA ARG A 9 21.96 -1.06 -19.07
C ARG A 9 21.25 0.07 -18.33
N TYR A 10 20.58 0.97 -19.05
CA TYR A 10 19.84 2.07 -18.45
C TYR A 10 18.58 1.56 -17.73
N LEU A 11 17.81 0.68 -18.37
CA LEU A 11 16.65 0.06 -17.73
C LEU A 11 17.03 -0.75 -16.49
N THR A 12 18.10 -1.56 -16.59
CA THR A 12 18.66 -2.29 -15.43
C THR A 12 19.02 -1.33 -14.29
N HIS A 13 19.57 -0.16 -14.59
CA HIS A 13 19.91 0.82 -13.57
C HIS A 13 18.66 1.46 -12.94
N ILE A 14 17.62 1.76 -13.72
CA ILE A 14 16.33 2.24 -13.19
C ILE A 14 15.71 1.20 -12.27
N ASP A 15 15.64 -0.05 -12.70
CA ASP A 15 15.11 -1.15 -11.87
C ASP A 15 15.88 -1.26 -10.55
N PHE A 16 17.21 -1.20 -10.59
CA PHE A 16 18.04 -1.16 -9.39
C PHE A 16 17.71 0.02 -8.46
N LEU A 17 17.55 1.23 -9.02
CA LEU A 17 17.20 2.41 -8.24
C LEU A 17 15.82 2.30 -7.60
N ILE A 18 14.83 1.76 -8.31
CA ILE A 18 13.46 1.57 -7.79
C ILE A 18 13.44 0.48 -6.72
N LYS A 19 14.13 -0.64 -6.93
CA LYS A 19 14.29 -1.69 -5.91
C LYS A 19 14.92 -1.12 -4.64
N ARG A 20 15.97 -0.29 -4.79
CA ARG A 20 16.60 0.40 -3.66
C ARG A 20 15.65 1.38 -2.99
N LEU A 21 14.85 2.11 -3.77
CA LEU A 21 13.84 3.04 -3.24
C LEU A 21 12.73 2.31 -2.49
N ASN A 22 12.42 1.06 -2.84
CA ASN A 22 11.39 0.24 -2.21
C ASN A 22 11.91 -0.59 -1.02
N MET A 23 13.15 -0.38 -0.56
CA MET A 23 13.72 -1.14 0.56
C MET A 23 12.99 -0.89 1.90
N HIS A 24 12.31 0.25 2.05
CA HIS A 24 11.48 0.56 3.21
C HIS A 24 10.11 -0.14 3.18
N LEU A 25 9.75 -0.82 2.08
CA LEU A 25 8.48 -1.52 1.99
C LEU A 25 8.40 -2.67 3.00
N PRO A 26 7.19 -3.01 3.48
CA PRO A 26 7.00 -4.13 4.38
C PRO A 26 7.44 -5.44 3.73
N LYS A 27 8.36 -6.15 4.38
CA LYS A 27 8.77 -7.51 4.02
C LYS A 27 7.67 -8.52 4.40
N ASN A 28 7.01 -8.28 5.53
CA ASN A 28 5.89 -9.06 6.01
C ASN A 28 4.71 -8.14 6.36
N ARG A 29 3.52 -8.73 6.43
CA ARG A 29 2.29 -8.07 6.87
C ARG A 29 1.70 -8.88 8.02
N LYS A 30 0.99 -8.20 8.90
CA LYS A 30 0.25 -8.82 10.02
C LYS A 30 -1.22 -8.48 9.89
N SER A 31 -2.09 -9.32 10.42
CA SER A 31 -3.51 -9.01 10.45
C SER A 31 -3.80 -7.95 11.52
N LEU A 32 -4.91 -7.22 11.35
CA LEU A 32 -5.41 -6.29 12.36
C LEU A 32 -5.56 -6.97 13.73
N LEU A 33 -6.05 -8.22 13.74
CA LEU A 33 -6.21 -9.01 14.96
C LEU A 33 -4.87 -9.21 15.70
N GLN A 34 -3.81 -9.55 14.97
CA GLN A 34 -2.48 -9.73 15.56
C GLN A 34 -1.96 -8.40 16.13
N LEU A 35 -2.07 -7.32 15.36
CA LEU A 35 -1.54 -6.01 15.75
C LEU A 35 -2.26 -5.41 16.96
N LEU A 36 -3.56 -5.66 17.13
CA LEU A 36 -4.33 -5.25 18.31
C LEU A 36 -3.84 -5.91 19.61
N SER A 37 -3.25 -7.10 19.52
CA SER A 37 -2.71 -7.81 20.69
C SER A 37 -1.26 -7.45 21.04
N GLU A 38 -0.59 -6.66 20.20
CA GLU A 38 0.83 -6.33 20.39
C GLU A 38 1.01 -5.07 21.26
N ASP A 39 1.92 -5.13 22.22
CA ASP A 39 2.29 -3.97 23.03
C ASP A 39 3.02 -2.90 22.22
N SER A 40 3.80 -3.31 21.22
CA SER A 40 4.52 -2.44 20.29
C SER A 40 4.31 -2.94 18.84
N PRO A 41 3.16 -2.61 18.24
CA PRO A 41 2.76 -3.18 16.96
C PRO A 41 3.70 -2.73 15.84
N SER A 42 4.25 -3.69 15.12
CA SER A 42 5.22 -3.43 14.04
C SER A 42 5.31 -4.56 13.02
N VAL A 43 5.87 -4.25 11.85
CA VAL A 43 6.31 -5.24 10.84
C VAL A 43 7.75 -4.96 10.42
N ASP A 44 8.40 -5.94 9.79
CA ASP A 44 9.74 -5.79 9.27
C ASP A 44 9.70 -5.23 7.85
N ALA A 45 10.61 -4.34 7.52
CA ALA A 45 10.84 -3.84 6.16
C ALA A 45 11.87 -4.71 5.41
N VAL A 46 11.98 -4.52 4.10
CA VAL A 46 12.92 -5.29 3.25
C VAL A 46 14.38 -5.03 3.65
N ASP A 47 14.72 -3.81 4.07
CA ASP A 47 16.05 -3.46 4.61
C ASP A 47 16.33 -4.02 6.02
N GLY A 48 15.38 -4.72 6.64
CA GLY A 48 15.49 -5.24 7.99
C GLY A 48 15.18 -4.23 9.09
N SER A 49 14.83 -2.98 8.75
CA SER A 49 14.29 -2.02 9.72
C SER A 49 12.86 -2.42 10.15
N LYS A 50 12.35 -1.76 11.19
CA LYS A 50 10.98 -1.97 11.68
C LYS A 50 10.08 -0.80 11.35
N LEU A 51 8.90 -1.11 10.82
CA LEU A 51 7.79 -0.19 10.61
C LEU A 51 6.88 -0.28 11.84
N TYR A 52 7.01 0.68 12.76
CA TYR A 52 6.16 0.77 13.95
C TYR A 52 4.84 1.47 13.64
N PHE A 53 3.78 0.97 14.26
CA PHE A 53 2.43 1.49 14.10
C PHE A 53 1.96 2.19 15.36
N LYS A 54 1.18 3.27 15.18
CA LYS A 54 0.49 3.91 16.28
C LYS A 54 -0.68 3.03 16.71
N LYS A 55 -0.79 2.72 18.01
CA LYS A 55 -1.94 1.98 18.55
C LYS A 55 -3.28 2.64 18.18
N GLN A 56 -3.33 3.96 18.25
CA GLN A 56 -4.53 4.73 17.87
C GLN A 56 -4.98 4.47 16.43
N ASP A 57 -4.06 4.40 15.46
CA ASP A 57 -4.42 4.14 14.06
C ASP A 57 -5.00 2.71 13.92
N ILE A 58 -4.43 1.73 14.62
CA ILE A 58 -4.91 0.33 14.63
C ILE A 58 -6.30 0.24 15.26
N GLU A 59 -6.49 0.90 16.39
CA GLU A 59 -7.78 0.96 17.07
C GLU A 59 -8.84 1.64 16.19
N GLU A 60 -8.48 2.68 15.44
CA GLU A 60 -9.41 3.36 14.53
C GLU A 60 -9.86 2.43 13.40
N VAL A 61 -8.95 1.66 12.80
CA VAL A 61 -9.31 0.60 11.85
C VAL A 61 -10.28 -0.39 12.49
N SER A 62 -10.04 -0.80 13.74
CA SER A 62 -10.87 -1.79 14.44
C SER A 62 -12.31 -1.34 14.70
N LYS A 63 -12.55 -0.03 14.82
CA LYS A 63 -13.88 0.55 14.99
C LYS A 63 -14.66 0.60 13.66
N ILE A 64 -13.96 0.85 12.56
CA ILE A 64 -14.55 0.96 11.22
C ILE A 64 -14.83 -0.43 10.64
N LEU A 65 -13.89 -1.36 10.81
CA LEU A 65 -13.95 -2.69 10.20
C LEU A 65 -14.70 -3.69 11.12
N PRO A 66 -15.71 -4.42 10.62
CA PRO A 66 -16.38 -5.45 11.41
C PRO A 66 -15.43 -6.55 11.91
N LYS A 67 -15.61 -7.01 13.16
CA LYS A 67 -14.73 -7.98 13.84
C LYS A 67 -14.41 -9.24 13.02
N LYS A 68 -15.38 -9.74 12.24
CA LYS A 68 -15.19 -10.93 11.38
C LYS A 68 -14.07 -10.79 10.35
N PHE A 69 -13.69 -9.56 9.98
CA PHE A 69 -12.62 -9.29 9.02
C PHE A 69 -11.27 -8.99 9.68
N HIS A 70 -11.19 -8.88 11.01
CA HIS A 70 -9.94 -8.48 11.69
C HIS A 70 -8.81 -9.49 11.46
N GLY A 71 -9.14 -10.78 11.30
CA GLY A 71 -8.15 -11.83 11.03
C GLY A 71 -7.63 -11.84 9.59
N SER A 72 -8.37 -11.30 8.62
CA SER A 72 -8.01 -11.30 7.20
C SER A 72 -7.56 -9.92 6.67
N PHE A 73 -7.78 -8.86 7.43
CA PHE A 73 -7.35 -7.51 7.07
C PHE A 73 -5.86 -7.31 7.37
N MET A 74 -5.05 -7.27 6.32
CA MET A 74 -3.59 -7.22 6.46
C MET A 74 -3.09 -5.78 6.51
N LEU A 75 -2.08 -5.52 7.33
CA LEU A 75 -1.46 -4.21 7.52
C LEU A 75 0.07 -4.30 7.36
N PRO A 76 0.73 -3.23 6.87
CA PRO A 76 0.14 -1.93 6.49
C PRO A 76 -0.59 -2.01 5.14
N ILE A 77 -1.40 -1.00 4.80
CA ILE A 77 -1.99 -0.85 3.46
C ILE A 77 -0.92 -0.26 2.55
N LEU A 78 -0.60 -0.97 1.47
CA LEU A 78 0.40 -0.54 0.51
C LEU A 78 -0.27 0.27 -0.62
N ILE A 79 0.21 1.49 -0.82
CA ILE A 79 -0.19 2.38 -1.90
C ILE A 79 0.97 2.46 -2.89
N VAL A 80 0.74 2.14 -4.17
CA VAL A 80 1.79 2.15 -5.18
C VAL A 80 1.57 3.30 -6.14
N ARG A 81 2.61 4.10 -6.38
CA ARG A 81 2.60 5.12 -7.42
C ARG A 81 2.72 4.47 -8.79
N ARG A 82 1.75 4.72 -9.66
CA ARG A 82 1.67 4.18 -11.03
C ARG A 82 2.20 5.20 -12.02
N ILE A 83 3.46 5.07 -12.39
CA ILE A 83 4.14 6.07 -13.25
C ILE A 83 3.54 6.03 -14.67
N GLU A 84 3.19 4.83 -15.15
CA GLU A 84 2.60 4.60 -16.49
C GLU A 84 1.22 5.26 -16.66
N LEU A 85 0.44 5.38 -15.59
CA LEU A 85 -0.93 5.90 -15.63
C LEU A 85 -1.01 7.45 -15.57
N GLY A 86 0.15 8.11 -15.55
CA GLY A 86 0.24 9.56 -15.52
C GLY A 86 0.67 10.14 -14.19
N LYS A 87 0.86 11.47 -14.18
CA LYS A 87 1.44 12.17 -13.03
C LYS A 87 0.49 12.13 -11.84
N GLY A 88 0.95 11.50 -10.76
CA GLY A 88 0.29 11.55 -9.45
C GLY A 88 -0.86 10.57 -9.28
N VAL A 89 -0.92 9.53 -10.10
CA VAL A 89 -1.84 8.39 -9.92
C VAL A 89 -1.20 7.36 -8.99
N PHE A 90 -1.99 6.89 -8.04
CA PHE A 90 -1.64 5.84 -7.11
C PHE A 90 -2.70 4.75 -7.13
N THR A 91 -2.32 3.53 -6.78
CA THR A 91 -3.25 2.40 -6.62
C THR A 91 -3.09 1.74 -5.27
N VAL A 92 -4.20 1.25 -4.71
CA VAL A 92 -4.18 0.46 -3.48
C VAL A 92 -3.85 -1.00 -3.82
N MET A 93 -2.77 -1.53 -3.24
CA MET A 93 -2.41 -2.94 -3.36
C MET A 93 -3.17 -3.78 -2.34
N GLY A 94 -3.30 -5.08 -2.64
CA GLY A 94 -4.00 -6.04 -1.79
C GLY A 94 -5.35 -6.48 -2.36
N GLY A 95 -6.13 -7.12 -1.49
CA GLY A 95 -7.39 -7.73 -1.86
C GLY A 95 -8.54 -6.74 -1.97
N LYS A 96 -9.73 -7.28 -2.24
CA LYS A 96 -10.97 -6.50 -2.30
C LYS A 96 -11.28 -5.81 -0.97
N LEU A 97 -10.92 -6.44 0.15
CA LEU A 97 -11.18 -5.91 1.49
C LEU A 97 -10.38 -4.63 1.78
N GLU A 98 -9.06 -4.62 1.53
CA GLU A 98 -8.22 -3.42 1.70
C GLU A 98 -8.67 -2.29 0.78
N LYS A 99 -8.96 -2.62 -0.48
CA LYS A 99 -9.46 -1.66 -1.47
C LYS A 99 -10.78 -1.03 -1.03
N HIS A 100 -11.73 -1.85 -0.58
CA HIS A 100 -13.02 -1.38 -0.07
C HIS A 100 -12.89 -0.54 1.20
N PHE A 101 -11.99 -0.94 2.11
CA PHE A 101 -11.70 -0.16 3.31
C PHE A 101 -11.18 1.23 2.99
N VAL A 102 -10.24 1.35 2.04
CA VAL A 102 -9.74 2.65 1.56
C VAL A 102 -10.86 3.48 0.95
N ARG A 103 -11.74 2.87 0.12
CA ARG A 103 -12.93 3.57 -0.41
C ARG A 103 -13.81 4.10 0.72
N LYS A 104 -14.06 3.29 1.76
CA LYS A 104 -14.90 3.67 2.91
C LYS A 104 -14.31 4.85 3.69
N ILE A 105 -13.01 4.82 3.97
CA ILE A 105 -12.32 5.88 4.71
C ILE A 105 -12.28 7.22 3.97
N LEU A 106 -12.14 7.16 2.65
CA LEU A 106 -12.14 8.33 1.78
C LEU A 106 -13.55 8.78 1.37
N GLY A 107 -14.60 8.13 1.89
CA GLY A 107 -15.99 8.47 1.54
C GLY A 107 -16.37 8.19 0.07
N LEU A 108 -15.60 7.34 -0.62
CA LEU A 108 -15.81 7.01 -2.05
C LEU A 108 -16.87 5.93 -2.28
N THR A 109 -17.34 5.26 -1.22
CA THR A 109 -18.45 4.30 -1.29
C THR A 109 -19.31 4.36 -0.03
N GLN A 110 -20.61 4.16 -0.20
CA GLN A 110 -21.56 4.01 0.90
C GLN A 110 -21.86 2.56 1.26
N LYS A 111 -21.41 1.60 0.44
CA LYS A 111 -21.65 0.17 0.67
C LYS A 111 -21.08 -0.30 2.00
N SER A 112 -21.73 -1.33 2.55
CA SER A 112 -21.28 -2.00 3.78
C SER A 112 -20.07 -2.90 3.49
N PHE A 113 -19.45 -3.46 4.53
CA PHE A 113 -18.40 -4.46 4.36
C PHE A 113 -18.95 -5.86 4.01
N ASP A 114 -20.27 -6.05 3.98
CA ASP A 114 -20.92 -7.25 3.47
C ASP A 114 -21.01 -7.25 1.94
N GLU A 115 -20.96 -6.07 1.33
CA GLU A 115 -21.05 -5.84 -0.11
C GLU A 115 -19.74 -5.26 -0.66
N ILE A 116 -18.65 -6.01 -0.47
CA ILE A 116 -17.30 -5.57 -0.84
C ILE A 116 -17.21 -5.32 -2.35
N GLU A 117 -16.87 -4.10 -2.72
CA GLU A 117 -16.65 -3.72 -4.11
C GLU A 117 -15.31 -4.26 -4.61
N GLY A 118 -15.37 -4.92 -5.78
CA GLY A 118 -14.17 -5.30 -6.52
C GLY A 118 -13.53 -4.12 -7.26
N GLY A 119 -12.52 -4.45 -8.07
CA GLY A 119 -11.87 -3.50 -8.98
C GLY A 119 -10.79 -2.65 -8.33
N GLU A 120 -9.98 -2.03 -9.18
CA GLU A 120 -8.88 -1.16 -8.77
C GLU A 120 -9.36 0.12 -8.09
N VAL A 121 -8.56 0.61 -7.14
CA VAL A 121 -8.76 1.91 -6.49
C VAL A 121 -7.68 2.84 -6.98
N TYR A 122 -8.05 3.80 -7.82
CA TYR A 122 -7.16 4.87 -8.25
C TYR A 122 -7.30 6.04 -7.29
N LEU A 123 -6.17 6.49 -6.75
CA LEU A 123 -6.07 7.62 -5.84
C LEU A 123 -5.21 8.70 -6.47
N TYR A 124 -5.62 9.95 -6.28
CA TYR A 124 -4.81 11.12 -6.56
C TYR A 124 -4.11 11.61 -5.31
N LYS A 125 -3.12 12.50 -5.49
CA LYS A 125 -2.32 13.06 -4.39
C LYS A 125 -3.17 13.54 -3.20
N VAL A 126 -4.27 14.25 -3.44
CA VAL A 126 -5.14 14.78 -2.38
C VAL A 126 -5.74 13.65 -1.53
N GLN A 127 -6.23 12.58 -2.16
CA GLN A 127 -6.80 11.43 -1.47
C GLN A 127 -5.74 10.65 -0.69
N VAL A 128 -4.52 10.55 -1.22
CA VAL A 128 -3.40 9.95 -0.48
C VAL A 128 -3.06 10.78 0.75
N GLN A 129 -3.03 12.12 0.63
CA GLN A 129 -2.80 12.99 1.79
C GLN A 129 -3.90 12.85 2.84
N GLU A 130 -5.16 12.76 2.43
CA GLU A 130 -6.27 12.51 3.34
C GLU A 130 -6.12 11.15 4.06
N LEU A 131 -5.74 10.09 3.33
CA LEU A 131 -5.51 8.77 3.91
C LEU A 131 -4.36 8.80 4.94
N LEU A 132 -3.26 9.49 4.63
CA LEU A 132 -2.14 9.69 5.55
C LEU A 132 -2.53 10.51 6.78
N GLY A 133 -3.43 11.48 6.63
CA GLY A 133 -3.96 12.26 7.75
C GLY A 133 -4.81 11.43 8.71
N LYS A 134 -5.52 10.42 8.20
CA LYS A 134 -6.40 9.56 9.00
C LYS A 134 -5.67 8.35 9.62
N LEU A 135 -4.76 7.70 8.88
CA LEU A 135 -4.14 6.42 9.26
C LEU A 135 -2.63 6.36 8.93
N GLY A 136 -1.92 7.48 9.05
CA GLY A 136 -0.57 7.63 8.49
C GLY A 136 0.45 6.54 8.86
N SER A 137 0.40 5.96 10.07
CA SER A 137 1.36 4.90 10.44
C SER A 137 1.04 3.55 9.80
N LEU A 138 -0.19 3.36 9.31
CA LEU A 138 -0.66 2.12 8.68
C LEU A 138 -0.61 2.16 7.16
N ILE A 139 -0.12 3.25 6.57
CA ILE A 139 -0.01 3.42 5.12
C ILE A 139 1.47 3.43 4.74
N VAL A 140 1.84 2.61 3.77
CA VAL A 140 3.17 2.64 3.16
C VAL A 140 3.04 2.94 1.68
N ILE A 141 3.90 3.82 1.17
CA ILE A 141 3.92 4.18 -0.25
C ILE A 141 5.12 3.52 -0.94
N GLY A 142 4.85 2.79 -2.01
CA GLY A 142 5.85 2.20 -2.89
C GLY A 142 5.80 2.75 -4.31
N PHE A 143 6.78 2.36 -5.11
CA PHE A 143 6.93 2.79 -6.50
C PHE A 143 6.86 1.58 -7.42
N GLU A 144 6.06 1.66 -8.49
CA GLU A 144 6.01 0.65 -9.55
C GLU A 144 7.35 0.62 -10.29
N ILE A 145 7.87 -0.59 -10.52
CA ILE A 145 8.99 -0.82 -11.44
C ILE A 145 8.37 -0.81 -12.85
N PRO A 146 8.84 0.03 -13.78
CA PRO A 146 8.36 0.04 -15.15
C PRO A 146 8.52 -1.34 -15.80
N ASP A 147 7.47 -1.84 -16.45
CA ASP A 147 7.56 -3.11 -17.19
C ASP A 147 8.32 -2.89 -18.51
N GLU A 148 9.30 -3.76 -18.78
CA GLU A 148 10.14 -3.71 -20.00
C GLU A 148 9.33 -3.88 -21.29
N GLU A 149 8.17 -4.54 -21.24
CA GLU A 149 7.34 -4.86 -22.43
C GLU A 149 6.47 -3.69 -22.92
N LYS A 150 6.45 -2.55 -22.22
CA LYS A 150 5.54 -1.42 -22.51
C LYS A 150 6.23 -0.17 -23.08
N PHE A 151 7.52 -0.24 -23.40
CA PHE A 151 8.30 0.88 -23.96
C PHE A 151 8.85 0.57 -25.35
#